data_AF-A0A388TL92-F1
#
_entry.id   AF-A0A388TL92-F1
#
_cell.length_a   1.000
_cell.length_b   1.000
_cell.length_c   1.000
_cell.angle_alpha   90.00
_cell.angle_beta   90.00
_cell.angle_gamma   90.00
#
_symmetry.space_group_name_H-M   'P 1'
#
loop_
_entity.id
_entity.type
_entity.pdbx_description
1 polymer ?
#
loop_
_entity_poly.entity_id
_entity_poly.type
_entity_poly.pdbx_seq_one_letter_code
_entity_poly.pdbx_strand_id
1 'polypeptide(L)' 'MLGNGLYEIRIHYGAGYRLYFVKKSDCWLLILCGGDKSTQNKDVKLAKKIAKEL' A
#
# COMPACT_ATOMS: atom_id res chain seq x y z
N MET A 1 -8.44 -5.13 -3.73
CA MET A 1 -7.89 -5.71 -2.49
C MET A 1 -6.75 -6.64 -2.87
N LEU A 2 -5.62 -6.60 -2.16
CA LEU A 2 -4.38 -7.34 -2.50
C LEU A 2 -4.16 -8.61 -1.64
N GLY A 3 -5.15 -8.96 -0.81
CA GLY A 3 -5.09 -10.05 0.18
C GLY A 3 -4.62 -9.58 1.56
N ASN A 4 -4.87 -10.37 2.60
CA ASN A 4 -4.44 -10.12 4.00
C ASN A 4 -4.83 -8.73 4.57
N GLY A 5 -6.01 -8.21 4.21
CA GLY A 5 -6.44 -6.89 4.68
C GLY A 5 -5.67 -5.71 4.08
N LEU A 6 -4.87 -5.94 3.04
CA LEU A 6 -4.16 -4.90 2.29
C LEU A 6 -5.02 -4.37 1.14
N TYR A 7 -5.13 -3.05 1.09
CA TYR A 7 -5.85 -2.31 0.07
C TYR A 7 -4.90 -1.40 -0.70
N GLU A 8 -5.19 -1.16 -1.97
CA GLU A 8 -4.47 -0.22 -2.83
C GLU A 8 -5.50 0.77 -3.39
N ILE A 9 -5.18 2.06 -3.30
CA ILE A 9 -5.90 3.12 -4.00
C ILE A 9 -4.91 3.84 -4.91
N ARG A 10 -5.33 4.06 -6.15
CA ARG A 10 -4.61 4.92 -7.09
C ARG A 10 -5.23 6.30 -7.07
N ILE A 11 -4.41 7.31 -6.77
CA ILE A 11 -4.83 8.71 -6.91
C ILE A 11 -4.38 9.18 -8.30
N HIS A 12 -5.36 9.54 -9.11
CA HIS A 12 -5.17 10.12 -10.43
C HIS A 12 -4.92 11.63 -10.32
N TYR A 13 -3.77 11.99 -9.74
CA TYR A 13 -3.31 13.37 -9.59
C TYR A 13 -1.81 13.45 -9.82
N GLY A 14 -1.34 14.43 -10.61
CA GLY A 14 0.08 14.61 -10.94
C GLY A 14 0.70 13.37 -11.59
N ALA A 15 1.85 12.93 -11.08
CA ALA A 15 2.57 11.74 -11.57
C ALA A 15 1.82 10.40 -11.33
N GLY A 16 0.69 10.43 -10.60
CA GLY A 16 -0.09 9.25 -10.25
C GLY A 16 0.48 8.55 -9.01
N TYR A 17 -0.23 8.63 -7.89
CA TYR A 17 0.19 8.05 -6.63
C TYR A 17 -0.51 6.72 -6.35
N ARG A 18 0.16 5.83 -5.61
CA ARG A 18 -0.44 4.61 -5.06
C ARG A 18 -0.35 4.64 -3.54
N LEU A 19 -1.50 4.56 -2.91
CA LEU A 19 -1.64 4.41 -1.46
C LEU A 19 -1.87 2.94 -1.16
N TYR A 20 -1.05 2.37 -0.29
CA TYR A 20 -1.31 1.07 0.28
C TYR A 20 -1.75 1.25 1.73
N PHE A 21 -2.83 0.61 2.12
CA PHE A 21 -3.32 0.74 3.49
C PHE A 21 -3.84 -0.58 4.05
N VAL A 22 -3.68 -0.73 5.36
CA VAL A 22 -4.14 -1.88 6.13
C VAL A 22 -4.97 -1.38 7.29
N LYS A 23 -6.09 -2.04 7.55
CA LYS A 23 -6.91 -1.81 8.73
C LYS A 23 -6.64 -2.93 9.73
N LYS A 24 -6.06 -2.62 10.88
CA LYS A 24 -5.93 -3.57 12.00
C LYS A 24 -6.60 -2.98 13.23
N SER A 25 -7.72 -3.60 13.63
CA SER A 25 -8.58 -3.14 14.72
C SER A 25 -8.98 -1.66 14.54
N ASP A 26 -8.46 -0.76 15.40
CA ASP A 26 -8.76 0.67 15.41
C ASP A 26 -7.67 1.55 14.76
N CYS A 27 -6.62 0.95 14.19
CA CYS A 27 -5.54 1.70 13.54
C CYS A 27 -5.53 1.51 12.02
N TRP A 28 -5.40 2.61 11.29
CA TRP A 28 -5.14 2.61 9.85
C TRP A 28 -3.67 2.85 9.61
N LEU A 29 -2.98 1.85 9.07
CA LEU A 29 -1.61 2.02 8.61
C LEU A 29 -1.65 2.50 7.16
N LEU A 30 -1.14 3.71 6.90
CA LEU A 30 -0.98 4.27 5.56
C LEU A 30 0.48 4.14 5.12
N ILE A 31 0.72 3.38 4.05
CA ILE A 31 2.02 3.29 3.40
C ILE A 31 1.97 4.15 2.14
N LEU A 32 2.63 5.30 2.21
CA LEU A 32 2.82 6.21 1.08
C LEU A 32 3.97 5.70 0.22
N CYS A 33 3.65 5.03 -0.89
CA CYS A 33 4.66 4.63 -1.88
C CYS A 33 4.59 5.58 -3.08
N GLY A 34 5.55 6.51 -3.16
CA GLY A 34 5.73 7.43 -4.29
C GLY A 34 6.47 6.79 -5.47
N GLY A 35 6.05 5.59 -5.89
CA GLY A 35 6.73 4.79 -6.91
C GLY A 35 5.97 4.72 -8.24
N ASP A 36 6.70 4.61 -9.35
CA ASP A 36 6.12 4.36 -10.67
C ASP A 36 5.67 2.89 -10.84
N LYS A 37 5.13 2.51 -12.01
CA LYS A 37 4.63 1.13 -12.24
C LYS A 37 5.73 0.06 -12.09
N SER A 38 7.00 0.40 -12.32
CA SER A 38 8.14 -0.52 -12.25
C SER A 38 8.48 -0.93 -10.82
N THR A 39 8.16 -0.11 -9.81
CA THR A 39 8.41 -0.42 -8.39
C THR A 39 7.23 -1.06 -7.68
N GLN A 40 6.04 -1.10 -8.30
CA GLN A 40 4.80 -1.60 -7.71
C GLN A 40 4.95 -2.97 -7.03
N ASN A 41 5.63 -3.92 -7.67
CA ASN A 41 5.83 -5.25 -7.10
C ASN A 41 6.71 -5.25 -5.84
N LYS A 42 7.69 -4.35 -5.74
CA LYS A 42 8.52 -4.19 -4.54
C LYS A 42 7.70 -3.55 -3.43
N ASP A 43 6.92 -2.53 -3.76
CA ASP A 43 6.06 -1.80 -2.83
C ASP A 43 5.00 -2.71 -2.20
N VAL A 44 4.33 -3.54 -3.01
CA VAL A 44 3.37 -4.54 -2.54
C VAL A 44 4.03 -5.56 -1.60
N LYS A 45 5.24 -6.02 -1.91
CA LYS A 45 5.97 -6.96 -1.05
C LYS A 45 6.32 -6.33 0.30
N LEU A 46 6.79 -5.09 0.29
CA LEU A 46 7.12 -4.33 1.50
C LEU A 46 5.86 -4.10 2.35
N ALA A 47 4.77 -3.66 1.71
CA ALA A 47 3.48 -3.46 2.39
C ALA A 47 2.96 -4.74 3.04
N LYS A 48 3.05 -5.88 2.34
CA LYS A 48 2.69 -7.20 2.92
C LYS A 48 3.59 -7.61 4.08
N LYS A 49 4.89 -7.27 4.03
CA LYS A 49 5.83 -7.55 5.14
C LYS A 49 5.46 -6.73 6.38
N ILE A 50 5.31 -5.41 6.22
CA ILE A 50 4.93 -4.50 7.31
C ILE A 50 3.57 -4.91 7.90
N ALA A 51 2.59 -5.26 7.05
CA ALA A 51 1.28 -5.72 7.48
C ALA A 51 1.31 -7.01 8.32
N LYS A 52 2.31 -7.88 8.13
CA LYS A 52 2.48 -9.10 8.93
C LYS A 52 3.16 -8.84 10.28
N GLU A 53 3.98 -7.81 10.36
CA GLU A 53 4.73 -7.44 11.58
C GLU A 53 3.89 -6.61 12.55
N LEU A 54 2.77 -6.04 12.07
CA LEU A 54 1.77 -5.34 12.88
C LEU A 54 0.74 -6.28 13.47
#